data_AF-A0A8J5IWK2-F1
#
_entry.id   AF-A0A8J5IWK2-F1
#
_cell.length_a   1.000
_cell.length_b   1.000
_cell.length_c   1.000
_cell.angle_alpha   90.00
_cell.angle_beta   90.00
_cell.angle_gamma   90.00
#
_symmetry.space_group_name_H-M   'P 1'
#
loop_
_entity.id
_entity.type
_entity.pdbx_description
1 polymer ?
#
loop_
_entity_poly.entity_id
_entity_poly.type
_entity_poly.pdbx_seq_one_letter_code
_entity_poly.pdbx_strand_id
1 'polypeptide(L)'
;MSKTAQISANRNVDVQIKEYTSMSDQIALNELAMNDALAYVKMNEDVDKALHLSQIKELSTVINQEKVRRDATIAAIIADEWEGRQQELEQLLDECVDTSVPSSSHGELSMIYKTLALNMEEIQGLQVKLTTGNHMKWLGPNATDKDIQFEKLQELSYKLETALTERTRLTEQLKIGCLNLLRSNEGIRMQTAELLEEIDQVWEK
;
A
#
# COMPACT_ATOMS: atom_id res chain seq x y z
N MET A 1 -20.37 -7.63 -15.02
CA MET A 1 -20.44 -7.23 -13.60
C MET A 1 -21.33 -6.00 -13.46
N SER A 2 -22.09 -5.86 -12.36
CA SER A 2 -22.90 -4.67 -12.07
C SER A 2 -22.07 -3.61 -11.34
N LYS A 3 -22.33 -2.33 -11.60
CA LYS A 3 -21.64 -1.17 -10.97
C LYS A 3 -21.63 -1.25 -9.44
N THR A 4 -22.62 -1.88 -8.84
CA THR A 4 -22.75 -2.05 -7.38
C THR A 4 -21.76 -3.08 -6.81
N ALA A 5 -21.45 -4.15 -7.57
CA ALA A 5 -20.49 -5.18 -7.15
C ALA A 5 -19.04 -4.66 -7.21
N GLN A 6 -18.74 -3.82 -8.20
CA GLN A 6 -17.43 -3.15 -8.33
C GLN A 6 -17.17 -2.17 -7.16
N ILE A 7 -18.22 -1.49 -6.68
CA ILE A 7 -18.11 -0.53 -5.57
C ILE A 7 -17.93 -1.25 -4.22
N SER A 8 -18.55 -2.42 -4.01
CA SER A 8 -18.35 -3.21 -2.79
C SER A 8 -16.97 -3.87 -2.72
N ALA A 9 -16.45 -4.37 -3.85
CA ALA A 9 -15.10 -4.93 -3.93
C ALA A 9 -14.02 -3.86 -3.66
N ASN A 10 -14.12 -2.70 -4.32
CA ASN A 10 -13.19 -1.58 -4.09
C ASN A 10 -13.21 -1.08 -2.64
N ARG A 11 -14.37 -1.13 -1.96
CA ARG A 11 -14.49 -0.71 -0.55
C ARG A 11 -13.81 -1.69 0.42
N ASN A 12 -13.67 -2.96 0.03
CA ASN A 12 -12.99 -3.98 0.84
C ASN A 12 -11.46 -3.80 0.78
N VAL A 13 -10.92 -3.60 -0.42
CA VAL A 13 -9.48 -3.39 -0.66
C VAL A 13 -8.95 -2.14 0.07
N ASP A 14 -9.69 -1.03 0.02
CA ASP A 14 -9.29 0.20 0.74
C ASP A 14 -9.21 0.00 2.27
N VAL A 15 -10.07 -0.85 2.83
CA VAL A 15 -10.07 -1.18 4.26
C VAL A 15 -8.86 -2.08 4.57
N GLN A 16 -8.61 -3.10 3.77
CA GLN A 16 -7.46 -3.99 3.91
C GLN A 16 -6.14 -3.23 3.80
N ILE A 17 -6.01 -2.29 2.86
CA ILE A 17 -4.81 -1.44 2.73
C ILE A 17 -4.58 -0.60 4.01
N LYS A 18 -5.64 -0.03 4.58
CA LYS A 18 -5.54 0.70 5.86
C LYS A 18 -5.15 -0.20 7.02
N GLU A 19 -5.70 -1.40 7.08
CA GLU A 19 -5.34 -2.39 8.10
C GLU A 19 -3.86 -2.81 7.97
N TYR A 20 -3.44 -3.17 6.76
CA TYR A 20 -2.06 -3.52 6.43
C TYR A 20 -1.06 -2.44 6.82
N THR A 21 -1.34 -1.18 6.42
CA THR A 21 -0.45 -0.05 6.71
C THR A 21 -0.36 0.23 8.20
N SER A 22 -1.48 0.15 8.93
CA SER A 22 -1.53 0.31 10.38
C SER A 22 -0.77 -0.79 11.12
N MET A 23 -0.97 -2.06 10.74
CA MET A 23 -0.23 -3.18 11.33
C MET A 23 1.27 -3.06 11.08
N SER A 24 1.66 -2.67 9.86
CA SER A 24 3.07 -2.48 9.51
C SER A 24 3.75 -1.44 10.40
N ASP A 25 3.08 -0.31 10.68
CA ASP A 25 3.59 0.70 11.60
C ASP A 25 3.69 0.19 13.04
N GLN A 26 2.63 -0.48 13.52
CA GLN A 26 2.57 -0.96 14.89
C GLN A 26 3.63 -2.03 15.15
N ILE A 27 3.87 -2.92 14.18
CA ILE A 27 4.95 -3.91 14.24
C ILE A 27 6.30 -3.21 14.32
N ALA A 28 6.57 -2.22 13.45
CA ALA A 28 7.85 -1.51 13.46
C ALA A 28 8.08 -0.77 14.81
N LEU A 29 7.05 -0.11 15.35
CA LEU A 29 7.11 0.53 16.66
C LEU A 29 7.33 -0.48 17.80
N ASN A 30 6.64 -1.63 17.77
CA ASN A 30 6.78 -2.66 18.79
C ASN A 30 8.16 -3.34 18.73
N GLU A 31 8.71 -3.57 17.54
CA GLU A 31 10.07 -4.10 17.36
C GLU A 31 11.13 -3.14 17.89
N LEU A 32 10.97 -1.83 17.63
CA LEU A 32 11.82 -0.80 18.20
C LEU A 32 11.76 -0.80 19.73
N ALA A 33 10.54 -0.78 20.30
CA ALA A 33 10.35 -0.81 21.75
C ALA A 33 10.92 -2.09 22.39
N MET A 34 10.80 -3.24 21.72
CA MET A 34 11.39 -4.51 22.16
C MET A 34 12.92 -4.44 22.16
N ASN A 35 13.52 -3.87 21.12
CA ASN A 35 14.97 -3.68 21.03
C ASN A 35 15.49 -2.74 22.12
N ASP A 36 14.76 -1.65 22.40
CA ASP A 36 15.09 -0.71 23.47
C ASP A 36 14.98 -1.39 24.86
N ALA A 37 13.94 -2.19 25.07
CA ALA A 37 13.79 -2.98 26.30
C ALA A 37 14.93 -4.00 26.47
N LEU A 38 15.31 -4.68 25.39
CA LEU A 38 16.47 -5.59 25.39
C LEU A 38 17.78 -4.86 25.72
N ALA A 39 17.99 -3.67 25.17
CA ALA A 39 19.16 -2.85 25.46
C ALA A 39 19.18 -2.42 26.93
N TYR A 40 18.04 -1.98 27.47
CA TYR A 40 17.88 -1.58 28.86
C TYR A 40 18.24 -2.71 29.84
N VAL A 41 17.72 -3.92 29.60
CA VAL A 41 18.01 -5.11 30.44
C VAL A 41 19.49 -5.52 30.39
N LYS A 42 20.16 -5.30 29.25
CA LYS A 42 21.59 -5.57 29.11
C LYS A 42 22.45 -4.56 29.86
N MET A 43 22.05 -3.29 29.87
CA MET A 43 22.83 -2.19 30.46
C MET A 43 22.66 -2.06 31.97
N ASN A 44 21.56 -2.55 32.55
CA ASN A 44 21.30 -2.44 33.99
C ASN A 44 21.56 -3.77 34.70
N GLU A 45 22.45 -3.75 35.69
CA GLU A 45 22.77 -4.94 36.49
C GLU A 45 21.75 -5.20 37.61
N ASP A 46 21.06 -4.15 38.06
CA ASP A 46 20.14 -4.16 39.21
C ASP A 46 18.70 -4.58 38.88
N VAL A 47 18.38 -4.84 37.60
CA VAL A 47 17.03 -5.26 37.19
C VAL A 47 16.86 -6.77 37.27
N ASP A 48 15.63 -7.22 37.55
CA ASP A 48 15.29 -8.64 37.45
C ASP A 48 15.28 -9.07 35.97
N LYS A 49 16.45 -9.53 35.53
CA LYS A 49 16.66 -9.96 34.14
C LYS A 49 15.73 -11.10 33.76
N ALA A 50 15.39 -12.01 34.68
CA ALA A 50 14.54 -13.14 34.36
C ALA A 50 13.10 -12.68 34.06
N LEU A 51 12.57 -11.78 34.90
CA LEU A 51 11.23 -11.21 34.69
C LEU A 51 11.16 -10.43 33.37
N HIS A 52 12.10 -9.52 33.11
CA HIS A 52 12.06 -8.70 31.91
C HIS A 52 12.28 -9.51 30.63
N LEU A 53 13.17 -10.50 30.62
CA LEU A 53 13.36 -11.39 29.47
C LEU A 53 12.09 -12.21 29.19
N SER A 54 11.35 -12.61 30.23
CA SER A 54 10.05 -13.28 30.06
C SER A 54 9.03 -12.36 29.36
N GLN A 55 8.92 -11.11 29.80
CA GLN A 55 8.02 -10.12 29.19
C GLN A 55 8.40 -9.80 27.73
N ILE A 56 9.69 -9.68 27.45
CA ILE A 56 10.21 -9.47 26.08
C ILE A 56 9.86 -10.67 25.19
N LYS A 57 9.96 -11.90 25.71
CA LYS A 57 9.58 -13.11 24.97
C LYS A 57 8.08 -13.15 24.67
N GLU A 58 7.25 -12.75 25.62
CA GLU A 58 5.79 -12.62 25.42
C GLU A 58 5.48 -11.58 24.34
N LEU A 59 6.10 -10.40 24.42
CA LEU A 59 5.97 -9.36 23.40
C LEU A 59 6.41 -9.84 22.01
N SER A 60 7.52 -10.57 21.92
CA SER A 60 7.99 -11.18 20.67
C SER A 60 6.96 -12.14 20.07
N THR A 61 6.25 -12.89 20.91
CA THR A 61 5.18 -13.81 20.47
C THR A 61 4.01 -13.02 19.86
N VAL A 62 3.58 -11.94 20.51
CA VAL A 62 2.51 -11.06 20.01
C VAL A 62 2.92 -10.38 18.69
N ILE A 63 4.15 -9.85 18.60
CA ILE A 63 4.67 -9.26 17.36
C ILE A 63 4.64 -10.27 16.21
N ASN A 64 5.02 -11.52 16.47
CA ASN A 64 5.00 -12.57 15.45
C ASN A 64 3.57 -12.91 15.00
N GLN A 65 2.58 -12.89 15.89
CA GLN A 65 1.18 -13.09 15.52
C GLN A 65 0.68 -11.96 14.61
N GLU A 66 0.98 -10.71 14.94
CA GLU A 66 0.62 -9.56 14.11
C GLU A 66 1.34 -9.58 12.75
N LYS A 67 2.59 -10.06 12.68
CA LYS A 67 3.28 -10.28 11.40
C LYS A 67 2.55 -11.28 10.52
N VAL A 68 2.11 -12.41 11.07
CA VAL A 68 1.34 -13.42 10.32
C VAL A 68 0.03 -12.81 9.79
N ARG A 69 -0.67 -12.03 10.62
CA ARG A 69 -1.89 -11.33 10.19
C ARG A 69 -1.62 -10.30 9.09
N ARG A 70 -0.56 -9.52 9.21
CA ARG A 70 -0.11 -8.56 8.19
C ARG A 70 0.20 -9.25 6.87
N ASP A 71 0.93 -10.36 6.93
CA ASP A 71 1.34 -11.15 5.77
C ASP A 71 0.11 -11.73 5.05
N ALA A 72 -0.88 -12.24 5.79
CA ALA A 72 -2.16 -12.67 5.23
C ALA A 72 -2.96 -11.52 4.61
N THR A 73 -2.91 -10.33 5.21
CA THR A 73 -3.64 -9.16 4.70
C THR A 73 -3.04 -8.65 3.39
N ILE A 74 -1.71 -8.61 3.27
CA ILE A 74 -1.09 -8.23 1.99
C ILE A 74 -1.27 -9.31 0.92
N ALA A 75 -1.29 -10.60 1.29
CA ALA A 75 -1.64 -11.67 0.37
C ALA A 75 -3.04 -11.46 -0.22
N ALA A 76 -4.02 -11.11 0.62
CA ALA A 76 -5.39 -10.80 0.17
C ALA A 76 -5.46 -9.56 -0.75
N ILE A 77 -4.75 -8.49 -0.41
CA ILE A 77 -4.70 -7.28 -1.27
C ILE A 77 -4.12 -7.63 -2.65
N ILE A 78 -3.06 -8.44 -2.68
CA ILE A 78 -2.43 -8.88 -3.94
C ILE A 78 -3.37 -9.82 -4.71
N ALA A 79 -4.02 -10.78 -4.04
CA ALA A 79 -4.97 -11.68 -4.69
C ALA A 79 -6.11 -10.90 -5.35
N ASP A 80 -6.69 -9.92 -4.66
CA ASP A 80 -7.72 -9.03 -5.22
C ASP A 80 -7.19 -8.22 -6.42
N GLU A 81 -5.93 -7.77 -6.42
CA GLU A 81 -5.34 -7.07 -7.57
C GLU A 81 -5.17 -7.99 -8.79
N TRP A 82 -4.85 -9.27 -8.56
CA TRP A 82 -4.53 -10.26 -9.60
C TRP A 82 -5.69 -11.18 -9.94
N GLU A 83 -6.89 -10.94 -9.40
CA GLU A 83 -8.11 -11.68 -9.73
C GLU A 83 -8.31 -11.76 -11.26
N GLY A 84 -8.50 -12.98 -11.77
CA GLY A 84 -8.65 -13.26 -13.21
C GLY A 84 -7.38 -13.08 -14.05
N ARG A 85 -6.22 -12.81 -13.43
CA ARG A 85 -4.91 -12.62 -14.08
C ARG A 85 -3.81 -13.48 -13.42
N GLN A 86 -4.20 -14.60 -12.81
CA GLN A 86 -3.27 -15.51 -12.13
C GLN A 86 -2.13 -15.99 -13.03
N GLN A 87 -2.43 -16.39 -14.28
CA GLN A 87 -1.39 -16.85 -15.20
C GLN A 87 -0.35 -15.76 -15.54
N GLU A 88 -0.77 -14.49 -15.60
CA GLU A 88 0.13 -13.35 -15.79
C GLU A 88 1.03 -13.17 -14.56
N LEU A 89 0.47 -13.28 -13.36
CA LEU A 89 1.22 -13.23 -12.11
C LEU A 89 2.27 -14.35 -12.03
N GLU A 90 1.90 -15.59 -12.35
CA GLU A 90 2.81 -16.75 -12.35
C GLU A 90 3.96 -16.54 -13.33
N GLN A 91 3.69 -16.07 -14.56
CA GLN A 91 4.73 -15.74 -15.53
C GLN A 91 5.70 -14.69 -15.00
N LEU A 92 5.17 -13.61 -14.40
CA LEU A 92 6.00 -12.56 -13.81
C LEU A 92 6.84 -13.08 -12.63
N LEU A 93 6.32 -14.02 -11.84
CA LEU A 93 7.08 -14.63 -10.73
C LEU A 93 8.20 -15.56 -11.24
N ASP A 94 7.97 -16.26 -12.34
CA ASP A 94 8.94 -17.16 -13.00
C ASP A 94 10.01 -16.42 -13.82
N GLU A 95 9.74 -15.18 -14.24
CA GLU A 95 10.74 -14.34 -14.90
C GLU A 95 11.97 -14.17 -13.98
N CYS A 96 13.12 -14.65 -14.47
CA CYS A 96 14.39 -14.60 -13.76
C CYS A 96 14.82 -13.14 -13.56
N VAL A 97 14.55 -12.60 -12.38
CA VAL A 97 15.03 -11.27 -11.99
C VAL A 97 16.41 -11.42 -11.37
N ASP A 98 17.34 -10.53 -11.75
CA ASP A 98 18.63 -10.40 -11.10
C ASP A 98 18.45 -10.42 -9.57
N THR A 99 19.10 -11.37 -8.90
CA THR A 99 19.12 -11.53 -7.43
C THR A 99 19.75 -10.32 -6.69
N SER A 100 20.09 -9.27 -7.43
CA SER A 100 20.58 -7.97 -6.98
C SER A 100 19.45 -7.04 -6.49
N VAL A 101 18.20 -7.29 -6.90
CA VAL A 101 17.07 -6.44 -6.47
C VAL A 101 16.79 -6.68 -4.99
N PRO A 102 16.89 -5.66 -4.13
CA PRO A 102 16.57 -5.80 -2.71
C PRO A 102 15.12 -6.29 -2.53
N SER A 103 14.91 -7.23 -1.62
CA SER A 103 13.55 -7.61 -1.20
C SER A 103 12.84 -6.37 -0.68
N SER A 104 11.68 -6.03 -1.26
CA SER A 104 10.89 -4.91 -0.77
C SER A 104 10.36 -5.21 0.62
N SER A 105 10.59 -4.29 1.54
CA SER A 105 10.13 -4.44 2.92
C SER A 105 8.67 -4.04 3.05
N HIS A 106 8.00 -4.57 4.08
CA HIS A 106 6.63 -4.14 4.42
C HIS A 106 6.55 -2.65 4.74
N GLY A 107 7.62 -2.07 5.30
CA GLY A 107 7.69 -0.64 5.61
C GLY A 107 7.66 0.23 4.35
N GLU A 108 8.42 -0.14 3.32
CA GLU A 108 8.44 0.56 2.03
C GLU A 108 7.07 0.46 1.34
N LEU A 109 6.50 -0.74 1.27
CA LEU A 109 5.16 -0.94 0.69
C LEU A 109 4.08 -0.16 1.45
N SER A 110 4.12 -0.18 2.79
CA SER A 110 3.21 0.59 3.63
C SER A 110 3.32 2.10 3.32
N MET A 111 4.54 2.62 3.17
CA MET A 111 4.77 4.01 2.79
C MET A 111 4.21 4.34 1.40
N ILE A 112 4.38 3.45 0.42
CA ILE A 112 3.84 3.65 -0.93
C ILE A 112 2.31 3.69 -0.90
N TYR A 113 1.64 2.76 -0.21
CA TYR A 113 0.18 2.76 -0.06
C TYR A 113 -0.35 4.05 0.57
N LYS A 114 0.28 4.52 1.65
CA LYS A 114 -0.09 5.79 2.28
C LYS A 114 0.10 6.98 1.35
N THR A 115 1.20 6.99 0.60
CA THR A 115 1.49 8.06 -0.36
C THR A 115 0.46 8.06 -1.50
N LEU A 116 0.07 6.89 -1.99
CA LEU A 116 -0.99 6.75 -3.00
C LEU A 116 -2.36 7.24 -2.49
N ALA A 117 -2.68 7.02 -1.21
CA ALA A 117 -3.91 7.52 -0.59
C ALA A 117 -3.91 9.07 -0.55
N LEU A 118 -2.82 9.68 -0.06
CA LEU A 118 -2.67 11.14 -0.03
C LEU A 118 -2.70 11.75 -1.44
N ASN A 119 -2.01 11.12 -2.39
CA ASN A 119 -2.02 11.53 -3.79
C ASN A 119 -3.43 11.44 -4.41
N MET A 120 -4.24 10.44 -4.03
CA MET A 120 -5.63 10.35 -4.48
C MET A 120 -6.48 11.51 -3.96
N GLU A 121 -6.33 11.86 -2.68
CA GLU A 121 -7.01 13.02 -2.08
C GLU A 121 -6.60 14.33 -2.77
N GLU A 122 -5.31 14.49 -3.10
CA GLU A 122 -4.81 15.64 -3.85
C GLU A 122 -5.43 15.72 -5.26
N ILE A 123 -5.42 14.62 -6.01
CA ILE A 123 -6.02 14.54 -7.35
C ILE A 123 -7.50 14.87 -7.29
N GLN A 124 -8.25 14.30 -6.35
CA GLN A 124 -9.68 14.60 -6.18
C GLN A 124 -9.88 16.09 -5.85
N GLY A 125 -9.08 16.65 -4.95
CA GLY A 125 -9.14 18.08 -4.61
C GLY A 125 -8.85 18.99 -5.81
N LEU A 126 -7.88 18.63 -6.65
CA LEU A 126 -7.54 19.37 -7.88
C LEU A 126 -8.64 19.25 -8.94
N GLN A 127 -9.21 18.06 -9.13
CA GLN A 127 -10.34 17.83 -10.03
C GLN A 127 -11.58 18.61 -9.59
N VAL A 128 -11.89 18.62 -8.30
CA VAL A 128 -12.98 19.43 -7.74
C VAL A 128 -12.72 20.91 -8.01
N LYS A 129 -11.51 21.42 -7.72
CA LYS A 129 -11.17 22.82 -8.02
C LYS A 129 -11.38 23.16 -9.50
N LEU A 130 -10.92 22.31 -10.43
CA LEU A 130 -11.11 22.51 -11.87
C LEU A 130 -12.58 22.50 -12.31
N THR A 131 -13.42 21.67 -11.68
CA THR A 131 -14.81 21.43 -12.11
C THR A 131 -15.86 22.27 -11.39
N THR A 132 -15.65 22.63 -10.12
CA THR A 132 -16.66 23.33 -9.29
C THR A 132 -16.52 24.84 -9.27
N GLY A 133 -15.34 25.40 -9.51
CA GLY A 133 -15.27 26.85 -9.71
C GLY A 133 -15.91 27.20 -11.05
N ASN A 134 -16.49 28.41 -11.16
CA ASN A 134 -16.99 28.97 -12.42
C ASN A 134 -15.85 29.22 -13.45
N HIS A 135 -14.83 28.37 -13.52
CA HIS A 135 -13.67 28.44 -14.40
C HIS A 135 -14.08 28.43 -15.88
N MET A 136 -15.14 27.68 -16.23
CA MET A 136 -15.76 27.73 -17.56
C MET A 136 -16.42 29.10 -17.86
N LYS A 137 -16.78 29.90 -16.84
CA LYS A 137 -17.22 31.30 -17.01
C LYS A 137 -16.05 32.29 -17.01
N TRP A 138 -14.83 31.85 -16.68
CA TRP A 138 -13.64 32.72 -16.72
C TRP A 138 -13.21 32.99 -18.15
N LEU A 139 -13.50 32.08 -19.06
CA LEU A 139 -13.23 32.20 -20.48
C LEU A 139 -14.43 32.84 -21.16
N GLY A 140 -14.61 34.16 -20.95
CA GLY A 140 -15.46 34.95 -21.84
C GLY A 140 -14.94 34.85 -23.29
N PRO A 141 -15.75 35.21 -24.31
CA PRO A 141 -15.36 35.08 -25.72
C PRO A 141 -14.09 35.87 -26.11
N ASN A 142 -13.62 36.78 -25.25
CA ASN A 142 -12.42 37.60 -25.43
C ASN A 142 -11.28 37.24 -24.45
N ALA A 143 -11.37 36.11 -23.73
CA ALA A 143 -10.35 35.72 -22.78
C ALA A 143 -9.04 35.39 -23.51
N THR A 144 -7.93 35.89 -22.97
CA THR A 144 -6.58 35.69 -23.50
C THR A 144 -5.74 34.88 -22.53
N ASP A 145 -4.63 34.31 -23.03
CA ASP A 145 -3.65 33.59 -22.23
C ASP A 145 -2.97 34.44 -21.14
N LYS A 146 -3.09 35.78 -21.23
CA LYS A 146 -2.62 36.76 -20.24
C LYS A 146 -3.60 37.02 -19.10
N ASP A 147 -4.80 36.48 -19.16
CA ASP A 147 -5.77 36.66 -18.08
C ASP A 147 -5.34 35.84 -16.87
N ILE A 148 -5.33 36.48 -15.69
CA ILE A 148 -5.01 35.84 -14.39
C ILE A 148 -5.81 34.55 -14.18
N GLN A 149 -7.02 34.50 -14.74
CA GLN A 149 -7.89 33.34 -14.67
C GLN A 149 -7.39 32.17 -15.54
N PHE A 150 -6.83 32.45 -16.72
CA PHE A 150 -6.19 31.46 -17.58
C PHE A 150 -4.90 30.93 -16.95
N GLU A 151 -4.07 31.82 -16.41
CA GLU A 151 -2.84 31.44 -15.67
C GLU A 151 -3.16 30.51 -14.49
N LYS A 152 -4.21 30.82 -13.72
CA LYS A 152 -4.66 29.98 -12.60
C LYS A 152 -5.23 28.64 -13.06
N LEU A 153 -5.91 28.58 -14.20
CA LEU A 153 -6.36 27.32 -14.79
C LEU A 153 -5.17 26.46 -15.24
N GLN A 154 -4.18 27.09 -15.87
CA GLN A 154 -2.95 26.45 -16.32
C GLN A 154 -2.16 25.90 -15.13
N GLU A 155 -2.04 26.66 -14.04
CA GLU A 155 -1.39 26.23 -12.80
C GLU A 155 -2.10 25.00 -12.19
N LEU A 156 -3.43 25.01 -12.12
CA LEU A 156 -4.20 23.86 -11.62
C LEU A 156 -4.05 22.63 -12.52
N SER A 157 -4.05 22.83 -13.85
CA SER A 157 -3.82 21.76 -14.82
C SER A 157 -2.43 21.14 -14.66
N TYR A 158 -1.39 21.96 -14.52
CA TYR A 158 -0.02 21.50 -14.34
C TYR A 158 0.15 20.71 -13.02
N LYS A 159 -0.46 21.20 -11.93
CA LYS A 159 -0.46 20.47 -10.65
C LYS A 159 -1.15 19.11 -10.77
N LEU A 160 -2.30 19.06 -11.46
CA LEU A 160 -3.01 17.80 -11.68
C LEU A 160 -2.19 16.82 -12.52
N GLU A 161 -1.56 17.29 -13.59
CA GLU A 161 -0.68 16.47 -14.43
C GLU A 161 0.51 15.92 -13.64
N THR A 162 1.13 16.75 -12.80
CA THR A 162 2.22 16.34 -11.91
C THR A 162 1.75 15.26 -10.93
N ALA A 163 0.60 15.46 -10.29
CA ALA A 163 0.03 14.50 -9.35
C ALA A 163 -0.34 13.16 -10.01
N LEU A 164 -0.87 13.18 -11.24
CA LEU A 164 -1.17 11.97 -12.03
C LEU A 164 0.10 11.23 -12.46
N THR A 165 1.15 11.96 -12.83
CA THR A 165 2.46 11.40 -13.17
C THR A 165 3.06 10.68 -11.96
N GLU A 166 3.02 11.33 -10.80
CA GLU A 166 3.49 10.73 -9.55
C GLU A 166 2.67 9.50 -9.17
N ARG A 167 1.35 9.54 -9.33
CA ARG A 167 0.49 8.36 -9.12
C ARG A 167 0.91 7.16 -9.96
N THR A 168 1.18 7.41 -11.24
CA THR A 168 1.60 6.36 -12.17
C THR A 168 2.93 5.76 -11.72
N ARG A 169 3.90 6.61 -11.36
CA ARG A 169 5.20 6.19 -10.82
C ARG A 169 5.06 5.35 -9.53
N LEU A 170 4.21 5.78 -8.60
CA LEU A 170 3.96 5.08 -7.33
C LEU A 170 3.26 3.74 -7.54
N THR A 171 2.30 3.68 -8.47
CA THR A 171 1.59 2.44 -8.82
C THR A 171 2.57 1.41 -9.41
N GLU A 172 3.50 1.85 -10.26
CA GLU A 172 4.52 0.98 -10.82
C GLU A 172 5.47 0.44 -9.75
N GLN A 173 5.96 1.31 -8.85
CA GLN A 173 6.78 0.88 -7.71
C GLN A 173 6.03 -0.09 -6.79
N LEU A 174 4.73 0.13 -6.58
CA LEU A 174 3.92 -0.75 -5.76
C LEU A 174 3.85 -2.16 -6.36
N LYS A 175 3.60 -2.27 -7.67
CA LYS A 175 3.57 -3.54 -8.38
C LYS A 175 4.89 -4.28 -8.29
N ILE A 176 5.99 -3.59 -8.59
CA ILE A 176 7.34 -4.15 -8.49
C ILE A 176 7.61 -4.61 -7.05
N GLY A 177 7.24 -3.81 -6.06
CA GLY A 177 7.44 -4.14 -4.65
C GLY A 177 6.62 -5.35 -4.20
N CYS A 178 5.37 -5.47 -4.65
CA CYS A 178 4.53 -6.64 -4.36
C CYS A 178 5.11 -7.91 -5.00
N LEU A 179 5.56 -7.85 -6.25
CA LEU A 179 6.24 -8.97 -6.90
C LEU A 179 7.52 -9.38 -6.15
N ASN A 180 8.33 -8.41 -5.73
CA ASN A 180 9.54 -8.70 -4.95
C ASN A 180 9.23 -9.31 -3.58
N LEU A 181 8.13 -8.88 -2.95
CA LEU A 181 7.66 -9.45 -1.70
C LEU A 181 7.27 -10.92 -1.88
N LEU A 182 6.48 -11.24 -2.91
CA LEU A 182 6.09 -12.62 -3.23
C LEU A 182 7.30 -13.51 -3.55
N ARG A 183 8.29 -12.99 -4.29
CA ARG A 183 9.51 -13.75 -4.61
C ARG A 183 10.38 -14.04 -3.39
N SER A 184 10.39 -13.13 -2.41
CA SER A 184 11.25 -13.24 -1.23
C SER A 184 10.55 -13.85 0.00
N ASN A 185 9.22 -13.93 0.01
CA ASN A 185 8.44 -14.49 1.10
C ASN A 185 7.49 -15.59 0.59
N GLU A 186 7.93 -16.84 0.76
CA GLU A 186 7.15 -18.02 0.35
C GLU A 186 5.81 -18.13 1.07
N GLY A 187 5.73 -17.72 2.35
CA GLY A 187 4.49 -17.76 3.11
C GLY A 187 3.41 -16.86 2.49
N ILE A 188 3.78 -15.64 2.13
CA ILE A 188 2.87 -14.71 1.45
C ILE A 188 2.50 -15.24 0.07
N ARG A 189 3.48 -15.78 -0.68
CA ARG A 189 3.24 -16.32 -2.02
C ARG A 189 2.23 -17.47 -2.02
N MET A 190 2.37 -18.43 -1.11
CA MET A 190 1.42 -19.54 -0.98
C MET A 190 0.03 -19.03 -0.60
N GLN A 191 -0.09 -18.12 0.36
CA GLN A 191 -1.38 -17.54 0.75
C GLN A 191 -2.06 -16.80 -0.40
N THR A 192 -1.30 -16.04 -1.21
CA THR A 192 -1.84 -15.37 -2.39
C THR A 192 -2.37 -16.38 -3.40
N ALA A 193 -1.63 -17.46 -3.66
CA ALA A 193 -2.06 -18.51 -4.60
C ALA A 193 -3.33 -19.23 -4.12
N GLU A 194 -3.39 -19.61 -2.83
CA GLU A 194 -4.57 -20.22 -2.21
C GLU A 194 -5.82 -19.32 -2.37
N LEU A 195 -5.67 -18.02 -2.12
CA LEU A 195 -6.78 -17.06 -2.27
C LEU A 195 -7.24 -16.92 -3.73
N LEU A 196 -6.32 -16.92 -4.69
CA LEU A 196 -6.66 -16.86 -6.12
C LEU A 196 -7.42 -18.12 -6.57
N GLU A 197 -7.00 -19.30 -6.11
CA GLU A 197 -7.71 -20.57 -6.39
C GLU A 197 -9.13 -20.60 -5.77
N GLU A 198 -9.28 -20.08 -4.55
CA GLU A 198 -10.59 -19.97 -3.90
C GLU A 198 -11.53 -19.03 -4.65
N ILE A 199 -11.02 -17.91 -5.15
CA ILE A 199 -11.79 -16.94 -5.94
C ILE A 199 -12.29 -17.60 -7.23
N ASP A 200 -11.43 -18.30 -7.97
CA ASP A 200 -11.80 -18.96 -9.23
C ASP A 200 -12.87 -20.05 -9.03
N GLN A 201 -12.81 -20.81 -7.94
CA GLN A 201 -13.80 -21.85 -7.62
C GLN A 201 -15.19 -21.32 -7.26
N VAL A 202 -15.31 -20.07 -6.81
CA VAL A 202 -16.61 -19.43 -6.52
C VAL A 202 -17.36 -19.09 -7.81
N TRP A 203 -16.67 -18.89 -8.93
CA TRP A 203 -17.27 -18.51 -10.22
C TRP A 203 -17.65 -19.71 -11.12
N GLU A 204 -17.18 -20.92 -10.81
CA GLU A 204 -17.57 -22.16 -11.52
C GLU A 204 -18.87 -22.82 -10.99
N LYS A 205 -19.53 -22.23 -9.98
CA LYS A 205 -20.81 -22.70 -9.41
C LYS A 205 -21.97 -21.75 -9.71
#